data_AF-A0A962M6Z7-F1
#
_entry.id   AF-A0A962M6Z7-F1
#
_cell.length_a   1.000
_cell.length_b   1.000
_cell.length_c   1.000
_cell.angle_alpha   90.00
_cell.angle_beta   90.00
_cell.angle_gamma   90.00
#
_symmetry.space_group_name_H-M   'P 1'
#
loop_
_entity.id
_entity.type
_entity.pdbx_description
1 polymer ?
#
loop_
_entity_poly.entity_id
_entity_poly.type
_entity_poly.pdbx_seq_one_letter_code
_entity_poly.pdbx_strand_id
1 'polypeptide(L)' 'MPKKKFNWEEHWKDMPEFVQEKQEPFSKIIVRFETEEDLNEFSKLIGQKLTPKTKSIWHPKLERGKNALKRYIDEEE' A
#
# COMPACT_ATOMS: atom_id res chain seq x y z
N MET A 1 43.16 19.31 8.78
CA MET A 1 42.41 20.12 7.80
C MET A 1 40.95 20.15 8.23
N PRO A 2 40.32 21.34 8.44
CA PRO A 2 38.92 21.41 8.81
C PRO A 2 38.04 21.02 7.61
N LYS A 3 37.10 20.09 7.82
CA LYS A 3 36.19 19.61 6.77
C LYS A 3 35.23 20.75 6.40
N LYS A 4 35.24 21.16 5.13
CA LYS A 4 34.28 22.12 4.56
C LYS A 4 32.88 21.57 4.77
N LYS A 5 32.04 22.29 5.54
CA LYS A 5 30.63 21.93 5.72
C LYS A 5 29.94 22.03 4.37
N PHE A 6 29.56 20.89 3.81
CA PHE A 6 28.78 20.83 2.57
C PHE A 6 27.34 21.19 2.91
N ASN A 7 26.91 22.38 2.52
CA ASN A 7 25.60 22.92 2.85
C ASN A 7 24.60 22.48 1.78
N TRP A 8 24.13 21.23 1.91
CA TRP A 8 23.21 20.60 0.97
C TRP A 8 21.89 21.37 0.80
N GLU A 9 21.53 22.18 1.80
CA GLU A 9 20.36 23.08 1.81
C GLU A 9 20.42 24.13 0.70
N GLU A 10 21.60 24.55 0.25
CA GLU A 10 21.74 25.53 -0.84
C GLU A 10 21.49 24.92 -2.24
N HIS A 11 21.66 23.59 -2.35
CA HIS A 11 21.51 22.83 -3.59
C HIS A 11 20.12 22.21 -3.77
N TRP A 12 19.33 22.10 -2.70
CA TRP A 12 17.93 21.68 -2.75
C TRP A 12 17.01 22.88 -2.91
N LYS A 13 16.92 23.38 -4.15
CA LYS A 13 15.88 24.33 -4.57
C LYS A 13 14.90 23.59 -5.47
N ASP A 14 13.59 23.78 -5.24
CA ASP A 14 12.50 23.28 -6.08
C ASP A 14 12.21 21.76 -6.06
N MET A 15 12.59 21.00 -5.03
CA MET A 15 12.07 19.62 -4.89
C MET A 15 10.65 19.66 -4.29
N PRO A 16 9.59 19.33 -5.06
CA PRO A 16 8.24 19.31 -4.51
C PRO A 16 8.15 18.24 -3.41
N GLU A 17 7.50 18.57 -2.29
CA GLU A 17 7.23 17.60 -1.24
C GLU A 17 6.36 16.46 -1.79
N PHE A 18 6.84 15.22 -1.64
CA PHE A 18 6.07 14.05 -2.00
C PHE A 18 4.97 13.81 -0.95
N VAL A 19 3.76 14.31 -1.22
CA VAL A 19 2.60 14.09 -0.34
C VAL A 19 1.87 12.82 -0.76
N GLN A 20 2.01 11.76 0.05
CA GLN A 20 1.17 10.57 -0.07
C GLN A 20 0.06 10.63 0.96
N GLU A 21 -1.16 10.94 0.51
CA GLU A 21 -2.34 10.92 1.38
C GLU A 21 -2.54 9.50 1.95
N LYS A 22 -2.72 9.40 3.27
CA LYS A 22 -3.03 8.13 3.91
C LYS A 22 -4.43 7.70 3.50
N GLN A 23 -4.51 6.59 2.77
CA GLN A 23 -5.77 5.93 2.45
C GLN A 23 -6.26 5.19 3.69
N GLU A 24 -6.90 5.89 4.62
CA GLU A 24 -7.48 5.30 5.83
C GLU A 24 -8.87 4.69 5.51
N PRO A 25 -9.20 3.51 6.07
CA PRO A 25 -10.52 2.92 5.88
C PRO A 25 -11.57 3.76 6.61
N PHE A 26 -12.75 3.95 6.00
CA PHE A 26 -13.87 4.66 6.63
C PHE A 26 -14.32 4.01 7.95
N SER A 27 -14.31 2.68 8.02
CA SER A 27 -14.63 1.92 9.23
C SER A 27 -13.96 0.55 9.21
N LYS A 28 -13.60 0.03 10.39
CA LYS A 28 -12.96 -1.29 10.57
C LYS A 28 -13.80 -2.15 11.51
N ILE A 29 -14.17 -3.33 11.04
CA ILE A 29 -14.90 -4.34 11.81
C ILE A 29 -14.01 -5.58 11.97
N ILE A 30 -14.05 -6.22 13.15
CA ILE A 30 -13.39 -7.50 13.42
C ILE A 30 -14.46 -8.59 13.42
N VAL A 31 -14.44 -9.47 12.42
CA VAL A 31 -15.34 -10.62 12.33
C VAL A 31 -14.61 -11.85 12.85
N ARG A 32 -15.23 -12.59 13.77
CA ARG A 32 -14.74 -13.89 14.25
C ARG A 32 -15.64 -14.97 13.66
N PHE A 33 -15.03 -15.99 13.09
CA PHE A 33 -15.72 -17.15 12.52
C PHE A 33 -15.49 -18.37 13.43
N GLU A 34 -16.50 -19.23 13.54
CA GLU A 34 -16.42 -20.46 14.34
C GLU A 34 -15.79 -21.60 13.54
N THR A 35 -16.17 -21.75 12.27
CA THR A 35 -15.65 -22.81 11.39
C THR A 35 -14.98 -22.27 10.12
N GLU A 36 -14.24 -23.14 9.44
CA GLU A 36 -13.68 -22.81 8.11
C GLU A 36 -14.78 -22.72 7.04
N GLU A 37 -15.90 -23.42 7.24
CA GLU A 37 -17.06 -23.38 6.34
C GLU A 37 -17.71 -22.00 6.34
N ASP A 38 -17.94 -21.40 7.52
CA ASP A 38 -18.47 -20.04 7.66
C ASP A 38 -17.58 -19.00 6.96
N LEU A 39 -16.26 -19.15 7.09
CA LEU A 39 -15.29 -18.28 6.43
C LEU A 39 -15.38 -18.42 4.90
N ASN A 40 -15.59 -19.64 4.40
CA ASN A 40 -15.72 -19.92 2.98
C ASN A 40 -17.06 -19.41 2.41
N GLU A 41 -18.15 -19.51 3.16
CA GLU A 41 -19.43 -18.90 2.79
C GLU A 41 -19.32 -17.37 2.73
N PHE A 42 -18.70 -16.76 3.74
CA PHE A 42 -18.46 -15.31 3.76
C PHE A 42 -17.58 -14.87 2.58
N SER A 43 -16.53 -15.62 2.26
CA SER A 43 -15.66 -15.44 1.09
C SER A 43 -16.45 -15.41 -0.22
N LYS A 44 -17.43 -16.32 -0.39
CA LYS A 44 -18.33 -16.36 -1.56
C LYS A 44 -19.27 -15.15 -1.60
N LEU A 45 -19.85 -14.76 -0.46
CA LEU A 45 -20.77 -13.62 -0.36
C LEU A 45 -20.10 -12.30 -0.75
N ILE A 46 -18.86 -12.08 -0.32
CA ILE A 46 -18.12 -10.85 -0.65
C ILE A 46 -17.44 -10.91 -2.03
N GLY A 47 -17.44 -12.07 -2.68
CA GLY A 47 -16.79 -12.30 -3.98
C GLY A 47 -15.26 -12.19 -3.93
N GLN A 48 -14.64 -12.42 -2.77
CA GLN A 48 -13.19 -12.34 -2.58
C GLN A 48 -12.67 -13.61 -1.92
N LYS A 49 -11.59 -14.19 -2.45
CA LYS A 49 -10.96 -15.37 -1.86
C LYS A 49 -10.34 -15.03 -0.50
N LEU A 50 -10.96 -15.52 0.56
CA LEU A 50 -10.37 -15.55 1.90
C LEU A 50 -9.71 -16.90 2.14
N THR A 51 -8.51 -16.86 2.71
CA THR A 51 -7.79 -18.05 3.18
C THR A 51 -7.53 -17.90 4.67
N PRO A 52 -7.23 -18.99 5.40
CA PRO A 52 -6.85 -18.90 6.82
C PRO A 52 -5.63 -17.99 7.09
N LYS A 53 -4.83 -17.69 6.05
CA LYS A 53 -3.68 -16.79 6.11
C LYS A 53 -4.03 -15.32 5.87
N THR A 54 -5.26 -15.02 5.45
CA THR A 54 -5.71 -13.67 5.11
C THR A 54 -5.98 -12.88 6.39
N LYS A 55 -5.10 -11.91 6.71
CA LYS A 55 -5.17 -11.11 7.95
C LYS A 55 -6.16 -9.93 7.89
N SER A 56 -6.39 -9.40 6.70
CA SER A 56 -7.31 -8.29 6.47
C SER A 56 -7.75 -8.25 5.01
N ILE A 57 -8.93 -7.67 4.78
CA ILE A 57 -9.46 -7.38 3.47
C ILE A 57 -10.01 -5.96 3.42
N TRP A 58 -10.10 -5.43 2.20
CA TRP A 58 -10.83 -4.22 1.91
C TRP A 58 -12.09 -4.58 1.13
N HIS A 59 -13.20 -3.97 1.49
CA HIS A 59 -14.46 -4.10 0.76
C HIS A 59 -14.96 -2.70 0.39
N PRO A 60 -15.22 -2.42 -0.91
CA PRO A 60 -14.98 -3.28 -2.07
C PRO A 60 -13.49 -3.58 -2.30
N LYS A 61 -13.18 -4.63 -3.07
CA LYS A 61 -11.81 -5.13 -3.28
C LYS A 61 -10.88 -4.00 -3.71
N LEU A 62 -9.78 -3.80 -2.97
CA LEU A 62 -8.80 -2.78 -3.31
C LEU A 62 -7.98 -3.24 -4.52
N GLU A 63 -8.13 -2.54 -5.64
CA GLU A 63 -7.28 -2.72 -6.82
C GLU A 63 -5.89 -2.13 -6.51
N ARG A 64 -4.90 -3.00 -6.25
CA ARG A 64 -3.52 -2.56 -5.99
C ARG A 64 -2.99 -1.78 -7.19
N GLY A 65 -2.41 -0.62 -6.90
CA GLY A 65 -2.26 0.51 -7.83
C GLY A 65 -1.56 0.21 -9.16
N LYS A 66 -1.98 0.98 -10.17
CA LYS A 66 -1.52 1.02 -11.58
C LYS A 66 0.01 1.11 -11.79
N ASN A 67 0.78 1.34 -10.73
CA ASN A 67 2.23 1.55 -10.78
C ASN A 67 3.05 0.30 -10.46
N ALA A 68 2.43 -0.81 -10.02
CA ALA A 68 3.16 -2.05 -9.73
C ALA A 68 3.90 -2.64 -10.95
N LEU A 69 3.42 -2.33 -12.16
CA LEU A 69 3.98 -2.80 -13.43
C LEU A 69 4.98 -1.81 -14.06
N LYS A 70 5.14 -0.61 -13.49
CA LYS A 70 6.04 0.40 -14.05
C LYS A 70 7.40 0.28 -13.39
N ARG A 71 8.44 0.04 -14.19
CA ARG A 71 9.85 0.12 -13.79
C ARG A 71 10.51 1.23 -14.59
N TYR A 72 11.38 1.99 -13.95
CA TYR A 72 12.24 2.94 -14.66
C TYR A 72 13.34 2.15 -15.37
N ILE A 73 13.54 2.43 -16.65
CA ILE A 73 14.65 1.92 -17.45
C ILE A 73 15.41 3.20 -17.84
N ASP A 74 16.69 3.25 -17.49
CA ASP A 74 17.54 4.37 -17.86
C ASP A 74 17.95 4.19 -19.34
N GLU A 75 17.74 5.23 -20.16
CA GLU A 75 18.04 5.20 -21.61
C GLU A 75 19.51 5.52 -21.92
N GLU A 76 20.40 5.65 -20.93
CA GLU A 76 21.84 5.79 -21.18
C GLU A 76 22.50 4.43 -21.47
N GLU A 77 22.51 4.08 -22.76
CA GLU A 77 23.58 3.29 -23.40
C GLU A 77 24.58 4.23 -24.11
#